data_AF-A0A7W0UV55-F1
#
_entry.id   AF-A0A7W0UV55-F1
#
_cell.length_a   1.000
_cell.length_b   1.000
_cell.length_c   1.000
_cell.angle_alpha   90.00
_cell.angle_beta   90.00
_cell.angle_gamma   90.00
#
_symmetry.space_group_name_H-M   'P 1'
#
loop_
_entity.id
_entity.type
_entity.pdbx_description
1 polymer ?
#
loop_
_entity_poly.entity_id
_entity_poly.type
_entity_poly.pdbx_seq_one_letter_code
_entity_poly.pdbx_strand_id
1 'polypeptide(L)' 'MLHRKNALFYKTERGADTGDVLMSVIQTCALNGVNVWEYLVAVVKNERAVGRDPTAWLPWNYAPPTVREQAA' A
#
# COMPACT_ATOMS: atom_id res chain seq x y z
N MET A 1 9.06 15.83 5.56
CA MET A 1 8.93 14.64 6.43
C MET A 1 8.83 15.08 7.88
N LEU A 2 7.64 14.97 8.49
CA LEU A 2 7.34 15.33 9.89
C LEU A 2 7.05 14.09 10.74
N HIS A 3 7.58 12.93 10.36
CA HIS A 3 7.28 11.61 10.94
C HIS A 3 7.64 11.49 12.44
N ARG A 4 8.62 12.29 12.92
CA ARG A 4 8.98 12.34 14.34
C ARG A 4 7.82 12.70 15.27
N LYS A 5 6.81 13.44 14.78
CA LYS A 5 5.63 13.79 15.59
C LYS A 5 4.52 12.75 15.52
N ASN A 6 4.42 11.97 14.43
CA ASN A 6 3.37 10.96 14.29
C ASN A 6 3.64 9.70 15.12
N ALA A 7 4.90 9.31 15.30
CA ALA A 7 5.29 8.18 16.16
C ALA A 7 4.76 8.34 17.61
N LEU A 8 4.71 9.57 18.12
CA LEU A 8 4.25 9.89 19.49
C LEU A 8 2.74 9.69 19.71
N PHE A 9 1.95 9.54 18.63
CA PHE A 9 0.51 9.27 18.72
C PHE A 9 0.17 7.79 18.65
N TYR A 10 1.15 6.91 18.38
CA TYR A 10 0.93 5.47 18.43
C TYR A 10 1.13 4.97 19.85
N LYS A 11 0.20 4.12 20.32
CA LYS A 11 0.21 3.52 21.66
C LYS A 11 1.43 2.62 21.91
N THR A 12 2.04 2.09 20.85
CA THR A 12 3.18 1.16 20.91
C THR A 12 4.13 1.42 19.76
N GLU A 13 5.42 1.13 19.96
CA GLU A 13 6.47 1.22 18.92
C GLU A 13 6.12 0.40 17.67
N ARG A 14 5.62 -0.83 17.85
CA ARG A 14 5.13 -1.68 16.75
C ARG A 14 4.02 -1.01 15.92
N GLY A 15 3.19 -0.20 16.56
CA GLY A 15 2.15 0.58 15.88
C GLY A 15 2.73 1.72 15.06
N ALA A 16 3.76 2.40 15.58
CA ALA A 16 4.48 3.43 14.84
C ALA A 16 5.18 2.84 13.62
N ASP A 17 5.87 1.71 13.77
CA ASP A 17 6.54 1.01 12.67
C ASP A 17 5.57 0.61 11.56
N THR A 18 4.44 0.01 11.94
CA THR A 18 3.38 -0.38 10.99
C THR A 18 2.82 0.86 10.28
N GLY A 19 2.64 1.97 11.02
CA GLY A 19 2.19 3.25 10.48
C GLY A 19 3.18 3.84 9.47
N ASP A 20 4.48 3.80 9.77
CA ASP A 20 5.54 4.29 8.88
C ASP A 20 5.65 3.45 7.60
N VAL A 21 5.47 2.13 7.69
CA VAL A 21 5.36 1.25 6.52
C VAL A 21 4.16 1.66 5.66
N LEU A 22 2.98 1.82 6.27
CA LEU A 22 1.77 2.20 5.54
C LEU A 22 1.92 3.58 4.87
N MET A 23 2.50 4.56 5.57
CA MET A 23 2.79 5.90 5.04
C MET A 23 3.75 5.84 3.85
N SER A 24 4.79 5.00 3.94
CA SER A 24 5.75 4.80 2.85
C SER A 24 5.08 4.20 1.61
N VAL A 25 4.18 3.22 1.80
CA VAL A 25 3.39 2.62 0.71
C VAL A 25 2.45 3.66 0.08
N ILE A 26 1.71 4.43 0.89
CA ILE A 26 0.81 5.47 0.39
C ILE A 26 1.56 6.49 -0.47
N GLN A 27 2.72 6.97 0.00
CA GLN A 27 3.54 7.90 -0.77
C GLN A 27 4.09 7.27 -2.06
N THR A 28 4.48 6.00 -2.01
CA THR A 28 4.96 5.28 -3.20
C THR A 28 3.85 5.13 -4.23
N CYS A 29 2.62 4.80 -3.84
CA CYS A 29 1.46 4.76 -4.74
C CYS A 29 1.20 6.14 -5.37
N ALA A 30 1.24 7.21 -4.57
CA ALA A 30 1.04 8.57 -5.06
C ALA A 30 2.10 8.98 -6.10
N LEU A 31 3.37 8.64 -5.86
CA LEU A 31 4.47 8.92 -6.80
C LEU A 31 4.35 8.14 -8.12
N ASN A 32 3.69 6.99 -8.11
CA ASN A 32 3.48 6.16 -9.30
C ASN A 32 2.11 6.36 -9.96
N GLY A 33 1.30 7.32 -9.48
CA GLY A 33 -0.04 7.59 -10.02
C GLY A 33 -1.05 6.45 -9.79
N VAL A 34 -0.77 5.57 -8.82
CA VAL A 34 -1.61 4.41 -8.51
C VAL A 34 -2.62 4.76 -7.44
N ASN A 35 -3.86 4.31 -7.62
CA ASN A 35 -4.88 4.41 -6.59
C ASN A 35 -4.50 3.53 -5.39
N VAL A 36 -4.17 4.17 -4.26
CA VAL A 36 -3.71 3.48 -3.06
C VAL A 36 -4.76 2.54 -2.46
N TRP A 37 -6.05 2.89 -2.57
CA TRP A 37 -7.12 2.04 -2.06
C TRP A 37 -7.23 0.74 -2.84
N GLU A 38 -7.27 0.83 -4.17
CA GLU A 38 -7.33 -0.34 -5.05
C GLU A 38 -6.11 -1.24 -4.88
N TYR A 39 -4.93 -0.63 -4.77
CA TYR A 39 -3.67 -1.33 -4.51
C TYR A 39 -3.70 -2.10 -3.19
N LEU A 40 -4.09 -1.46 -2.08
CA LEU A 40 -4.17 -2.12 -0.77
C LEU A 40 -5.19 -3.26 -0.77
N VAL A 41 -6.36 -3.06 -1.41
CA VAL A 41 -7.35 -4.13 -1.55
C VAL A 41 -6.77 -5.31 -2.35
N ALA A 42 -6.05 -5.04 -3.43
CA ALA A 42 -5.43 -6.08 -4.25
C ALA A 42 -4.37 -6.85 -3.46
N VAL A 43 -3.50 -6.16 -2.71
CA VAL A 43 -2.46 -6.78 -1.88
C VAL A 43 -3.08 -7.68 -0.80
N VAL A 44 -4.10 -7.19 -0.07
CA VAL A 44 -4.75 -7.96 0.99
C VAL A 44 -5.50 -9.18 0.43
N LYS A 45 -6.20 -9.04 -0.70
CA LYS A 45 -6.90 -10.16 -1.35
C LYS A 45 -5.95 -11.23 -1.88
N ASN A 46 -4.72 -10.86 -2.20
CA ASN A 46 -3.73 -11.75 -2.82
C ASN A 46 -2.53 -12.03 -1.91
N GLU A 47 -2.73 -12.02 -0.58
CA GLU A 47 -1.66 -12.17 0.43
C GLU A 47 -0.67 -13.30 0.11
N ARG A 48 -1.16 -14.45 -0.39
CA ARG A 48 -0.33 -15.61 -0.73
C ARG A 48 0.54 -15.37 -1.96
N ALA A 49 0.01 -14.68 -2.96
CA ALA A 49 0.74 -14.34 -4.17
C ALA A 49 1.78 -13.24 -3.89
N VAL A 50 1.40 -12.25 -3.07
CA VAL A 50 2.30 -11.19 -2.59
C VAL A 50 3.45 -11.81 -1.78
N GLY A 51 3.16 -12.75 -0.87
CA GLY A 51 4.18 -13.43 -0.08
C GLY A 51 5.11 -14.31 -0.92
N ARG A 52 4.65 -14.82 -2.06
CA ARG A 52 5.44 -15.66 -2.97
C ARG A 52 6.39 -14.82 -3.84
N ASP A 53 5.94 -13.67 -4.33
CA ASP A 53 6.76 -12.75 -5.12
C ASP A 53 6.40 -11.29 -4.80
N PRO A 54 6.99 -10.70 -3.74
CA PRO A 54 6.68 -9.32 -3.37
C PRO A 54 7.06 -8.30 -4.45
N THR A 55 8.05 -8.61 -5.30
CA THR A 55 8.57 -7.67 -6.29
C THR A 55 7.58 -7.44 -7.42
N ALA A 56 6.81 -8.47 -7.81
CA ALA A 56 5.72 -8.35 -8.77
C ALA A 56 4.55 -7.49 -8.27
N TRP A 57 4.43 -7.30 -6.95
CA TRP A 57 3.32 -6.57 -6.32
C TRP A 57 3.70 -5.15 -5.89
N LEU A 58 4.87 -4.64 -6.31
CA LEU A 58 5.25 -3.25 -6.02
C LEU A 58 4.33 -2.27 -6.78
N PRO A 59 4.08 -1.06 -6.25
CA PRO A 59 3.09 -0.14 -6.83
C PRO A 59 3.32 0.16 -8.32
N TRP A 60 4.56 0.24 -8.79
CA TRP A 60 4.87 0.49 -10.22
C TRP A 60 4.60 -0.71 -11.14
N ASN A 61 4.43 -1.91 -10.59
CA ASN A 61 4.05 -3.12 -11.32
C ASN A 61 2.54 -3.37 -11.27
N TYR A 62 1.80 -2.60 -10.46
CA TYR A 62 0.36 -2.73 -10.32
C TYR A 62 -0.35 -2.06 -11.49
N ALA A 63 -0.90 -2.86 -12.40
CA ALA A 63 -1.85 -2.40 -13.39
C ALA A 63 -3.25 -2.33 -12.73
N PRO A 64 -3.85 -1.14 -12.56
CA PRO A 64 -5.22 -1.06 -12.09
C PRO A 64 -6.13 -1.83 -13.06
N PRO A 65 -7.15 -2.56 -12.57
CA PRO A 65 -8.12 -3.19 -13.44
C PRO A 65 -8.75 -2.10 -14.31
N THR A 66 -8.62 -2.23 -15.63
CA THR A 66 -9.24 -1.29 -16.55
C THR A 66 -10.73 -1.23 -16.24
N VAL A 67 -11.28 -0.03 -16.09
CA VAL A 67 -12.66 0.33 -15.70
C VAL A 67 -13.78 -0.38 -16.53
N ARG A 68 -13.43 -1.21 -17.52
CA ARG A 68 -14.35 -1.97 -18.35
C ARG A 68 -15.01 -3.18 -17.67
N GLU A 69 -14.59 -3.59 -16.48
CA GLU A 69 -15.05 -4.86 -15.88
C GLU A 69 -16.15 -4.72 -14.80
N GLN A 70 -16.65 -3.52 -14.52
CA GLN A 70 -17.71 -3.30 -13.52
C GLN A 70 -19.09 -2.94 -14.10
N ALA A 71 -19.28 -3.11 -15.40
CA ALA A 71 -20.58 -2.95 -16.07
C ALA A 71 -21.01 -4.27 -16.74
N ALA A 72 -21.35 -5.28 -15.92
CA ALA A 72 -22.04 -6.48 -16.34
C ALA A 72 -22.93 -7.00 -15.21
#